data_AF-A0A524GSY3-F1
#
_entry.id   AF-A0A524GSY3-F1
#
_cell.length_a   1.000
_cell.length_b   1.000
_cell.length_c   1.000
_cell.angle_alpha   90.00
_cell.angle_beta   90.00
_cell.angle_gamma   90.00
#
_symmetry.space_group_name_H-M   'P 1'
#
loop_
_entity.id
_entity.type
_entity.pdbx_description
1 polymer ?
#
loop_
_entity_poly.entity_id
_entity_poly.type
_entity_poly.pdbx_seq_one_letter_code
_entity_poly.pdbx_strand_id
1 'polypeptide(L)'
;MSVLLDEKDLQKLIVIGDRILIKPKVPQTKTKSGLLLPPGVNENEKVQIGYVLKVGPGYPIPSVNDTDEPWKNRAEEPKYVPLQPKEGDQAVYLQNSAIEI
;
A
#
# COMPACT_ATOMS: atom_id res chain seq x y z
N MET A 1 14.69 -1.81 -10.96
CA MET A 1 14.93 -0.36 -11.02
C MET A 1 14.38 0.17 -9.71
N SER A 2 15.23 0.42 -8.72
CA SER A 2 14.82 0.96 -7.41
C SER A 2 14.87 2.48 -7.48
N VAL A 3 13.81 3.15 -7.04
CA VAL A 3 13.73 4.60 -6.97
C VAL A 3 14.08 4.99 -5.53
N LEU A 4 15.19 5.69 -5.36
CA LEU A 4 15.55 6.25 -4.05
C LEU A 4 14.59 7.41 -3.75
N LEU A 5 13.60 7.14 -2.90
CA LEU A 5 12.59 8.11 -2.45
C LEU A 5 12.97 8.68 -1.08
N ASP A 6 13.10 10.00 -1.00
CA ASP A 6 13.27 10.71 0.27
C ASP A 6 11.92 10.92 0.99
N GLU A 7 11.94 11.17 2.31
CA GLU A 7 10.71 11.43 3.09
C GLU A 7 9.87 12.60 2.56
N LYS A 8 10.49 13.59 1.94
CA LYS A 8 9.79 14.73 1.31
C LYS A 8 9.04 14.33 0.05
N ASP A 9 9.53 13.32 -0.68
CA ASP A 9 8.90 12.84 -1.91
C ASP A 9 7.81 11.81 -1.61
N LEU A 10 7.93 11.07 -0.51
CA LEU A 10 6.85 10.26 0.06
C LEU A 10 5.56 11.06 0.32
N GLN A 11 5.68 12.32 0.74
CA GLN A 11 4.51 13.20 0.91
C GLN A 11 3.78 13.50 -0.41
N LYS A 12 4.53 13.59 -1.52
CA LYS A 12 4.00 13.88 -2.85
C LYS A 12 3.47 12.63 -3.58
N LEU A 13 3.77 11.44 -3.07
CA LEU A 13 3.35 10.18 -3.68
C LEU A 13 1.85 9.95 -3.45
N ILE A 14 1.09 9.72 -4.52
CA ILE A 14 -0.33 9.35 -4.42
C ILE A 14 -0.46 7.88 -4.81
N VAL A 15 -1.13 7.11 -3.95
CA VAL A 15 -1.45 5.72 -4.21
C VAL A 15 -2.80 5.67 -4.92
N ILE A 16 -2.86 4.99 -6.06
CA ILE A 16 -4.04 4.95 -6.94
C ILE A 16 -4.67 3.55 -6.87
N GLY A 17 -5.99 3.48 -6.98
CA GLY A 17 -6.75 2.22 -6.99
C GLY A 17 -6.74 1.51 -5.64
N ASP A 18 -6.64 0.18 -5.66
CA ASP A 18 -6.68 -0.71 -4.50
C ASP A 18 -5.31 -0.99 -3.87
N ARG A 19 -4.33 -0.12 -4.12
CA ARG A 19 -2.95 -0.30 -3.67
C ARG A 19 -2.74 0.31 -2.29
N ILE A 20 -1.74 -0.22 -1.60
CA ILE A 20 -1.33 0.23 -0.27
C ILE A 20 0.18 0.38 -0.27
N LEU A 21 0.67 1.53 0.20
CA LEU A 21 2.10 1.75 0.42
C LEU A 21 2.46 1.31 1.84
N ILE A 22 3.39 0.38 1.95
CA ILE A 22 3.80 -0.21 3.23
C ILE A 22 5.30 0.05 3.45
N LYS A 23 5.65 0.56 4.65
CA LYS A 23 7.02 0.61 5.13
C LYS A 23 7.37 -0.74 5.77
N PRO A 24 8.27 -1.54 5.17
CA PRO A 24 8.68 -2.81 5.77
C PRO A 24 9.28 -2.59 7.15
N LYS A 25 8.95 -3.46 8.11
CA LYS A 25 9.67 -3.53 9.37
C LYS A 25 11.02 -4.20 9.09
N VAL A 26 12.10 -3.63 9.64
CA VAL A 26 13.47 -4.12 9.45
C VAL A 26 13.52 -5.64 9.72
N PRO A 27 14.16 -6.44 8.84
CA PRO A 27 14.28 -7.88 9.05
C PRO A 27 14.99 -8.16 10.37
N GLN A 28 14.53 -9.18 11.10
CA GLN A 28 15.13 -9.53 12.38
C GLN A 28 16.58 -9.98 12.15
N THR A 29 17.53 -9.26 12.76
CA THR A 29 18.96 -9.62 12.71
C THR A 29 19.27 -10.88 13.52
N LYS A 30 18.30 -11.40 14.26
CA LYS A 30 18.40 -12.63 15.04
C LYS A 30 17.29 -13.60 14.66
N THR A 31 17.63 -14.89 14.55
CA THR A 31 16.64 -15.96 14.42
C THR A 31 15.80 -16.06 15.70
N LYS A 32 14.66 -16.76 15.65
CA LYS A 32 13.85 -17.07 16.85
C LYS A 32 14.63 -17.84 17.92
N SER A 33 15.70 -18.55 17.53
CA SER A 33 16.63 -19.25 18.43
C SER A 33 17.76 -18.38 18.98
N GLY A 34 17.84 -17.10 18.59
CA GLY A 34 18.81 -16.12 19.09
C GLY A 34 20.14 -16.07 18.32
N LEU A 35 20.25 -16.76 17.18
CA LEU A 35 21.45 -16.72 16.33
C LEU A 35 21.47 -15.44 15.51
N LEU A 36 22.62 -14.76 15.45
CA LEU A 36 22.79 -13.59 14.61
C LEU A 36 22.89 -14.01 13.14
N LEU A 37 22.06 -13.43 12.27
CA LEU A 37 22.17 -13.67 10.84
C LEU A 37 23.30 -12.83 10.23
N PRO A 38 24.16 -13.41 9.37
CA PRO A 38 25.16 -12.65 8.64
C PRO A 38 24.49 -11.70 7.63
N PRO A 39 25.14 -10.56 7.32
CA PRO A 39 24.62 -9.61 6.32
C PRO A 39 24.49 -10.31 4.97
N GLY A 40 23.26 -10.39 4.45
CA GLY A 40 22.94 -11.07 3.19
C GLY A 40 22.08 -12.33 3.34
N VAL A 41 21.94 -12.86 4.56
CA VAL A 41 20.96 -13.90 4.86
C VAL A 41 19.79 -13.26 5.57
N ASN A 42 18.80 -12.82 4.80
CA ASN A 42 17.46 -12.64 5.34
C ASN A 42 16.82 -14.02 5.37
N GLU A 43 16.20 -14.42 6.48
CA GLU A 43 15.26 -15.56 6.43
C GLU A 43 14.31 -15.26 5.26
N ASN A 44 14.21 -16.17 4.29
CA ASN A 44 13.26 -16.08 3.17
C ASN A 44 11.83 -16.27 3.71
N GLU A 45 11.44 -15.44 4.67
CA GLU A 45 10.06 -15.37 5.14
C GLU A 45 9.25 -14.83 3.97
N LYS A 46 8.46 -15.73 3.38
CA LYS A 46 7.51 -15.39 2.31
C LYS A 46 6.54 -14.28 2.73
N VAL A 47 6.35 -14.12 4.04
CA VAL A 47 5.45 -13.19 4.69
C VAL A 47 6.27 -12.14 5.44
N GLN A 48 6.01 -10.87 5.19
CA GLN A 48 6.62 -9.74 5.88
C GLN A 48 5.57 -8.93 6.64
N ILE A 49 6.05 -8.13 7.60
CA ILE A 49 5.22 -7.22 8.38
C ILE A 49 5.73 -5.80 8.15
N GLY A 50 4.82 -4.85 7.98
CA GLY A 50 5.15 -3.45 7.82
C GLY A 50 4.04 -2.52 8.31
N TYR A 51 4.32 -1.22 8.25
CA TYR A 51 3.35 -0.18 8.59
C TYR A 51 2.76 0.43 7.33
N VAL A 52 1.45 0.63 7.32
CA VAL A 52 0.73 1.29 6.24
C VAL A 52 1.04 2.78 6.29
N LEU A 53 1.63 3.30 5.21
CA LEU A 53 1.94 4.72 5.06
C LEU A 53 0.83 5.47 4.33
N LYS A 54 0.34 4.89 3.22
CA LYS A 54 -0.70 5.48 2.37
C LYS A 54 -1.61 4.41 1.83
N VAL A 55 -2.87 4.78 1.65
CA VAL A 55 -3.93 3.89 1.19
C VAL A 55 -4.54 4.50 -0.06
N GLY A 56 -4.71 3.68 -1.11
CA GLY A 56 -5.38 4.12 -2.32
C GLY A 56 -6.89 4.32 -2.12
N PRO A 57 -7.56 5.02 -3.04
CA PRO A 57 -9.00 5.30 -2.97
C PRO A 57 -9.88 4.03 -3.00
N GLY A 58 -9.33 2.89 -3.44
CA GLY A 58 -10.00 1.60 -3.51
C GLY A 58 -10.63 1.33 -4.88
N TYR A 59 -11.72 0.57 -4.90
CA TYR A 59 -12.30 0.05 -6.13
C TYR A 59 -13.27 1.06 -6.77
N PRO A 60 -13.07 1.46 -8.04
CA PRO A 60 -14.01 2.34 -8.72
C PRO A 60 -15.32 1.59 -8.94
N ILE A 61 -16.43 2.19 -8.50
CA ILE A 61 -17.77 1.72 -8.85
C ILE A 61 -18.14 2.41 -10.17
N PRO A 62 -18.38 1.66 -11.26
CA PRO A 62 -18.93 2.27 -12.45
C PRO A 62 -20.31 2.83 -12.09
N SER A 63 -20.51 4.13 -12.26
CA SER A 63 -21.83 4.75 -12.15
C SER A 63 -22.71 4.24 -13.29
N VAL A 64 -23.36 3.10 -13.08
CA VAL A 64 -24.41 2.63 -13.99
C VAL A 64 -25.64 3.45 -13.67
N ASN A 65 -25.88 4.47 -14.51
CA ASN A 65 -27.02 5.39 -14.54
C ASN A 65 -26.88 6.64 -13.65
N ASP A 66 -26.83 7.79 -14.33
CA ASP A 66 -27.73 8.91 -14.04
C ASP A 66 -28.18 9.48 -15.41
N THR A 67 -28.87 8.65 -16.20
CA THR A 67 -29.82 9.17 -17.19
C THR A 67 -31.04 9.60 -16.39
N ASP A 68 -31.26 10.91 -16.15
CA ASP A 68 -32.57 11.58 -16.35
C ASP A 68 -32.76 13.01 -15.80
N GLU A 69 -31.73 13.78 -15.37
CA GLU A 69 -32.00 15.17 -14.92
C GLU A 69 -31.09 16.24 -15.55
N PRO A 70 -31.57 17.04 -16.51
CA PRO A 70 -30.78 18.07 -17.20
C PRO A 70 -30.35 19.26 -16.32
N TRP A 71 -30.83 19.36 -15.08
CA TRP A 71 -30.47 20.41 -14.12
C TRP A 71 -29.43 19.99 -13.07
N LYS A 72 -29.07 18.70 -12.97
CA LYS A 72 -27.99 18.26 -12.08
C LYS A 72 -26.65 18.61 -12.73
N ASN A 73 -25.90 19.50 -12.09
CA ASN A 73 -24.51 19.75 -12.47
C ASN A 73 -23.75 18.42 -12.46
N ARG A 74 -23.29 17.99 -13.64
CA ARG A 74 -22.48 16.77 -13.83
C ARG A 74 -21.12 16.98 -13.20
N ALA A 75 -21.02 16.79 -11.89
CA ALA A 75 -19.75 16.39 -11.30
C ALA A 75 -19.71 14.86 -11.42
N GLU A 76 -19.15 14.37 -12.53
CA GLU A 76 -18.77 12.97 -12.72
C GLU A 76 -17.63 12.61 -11.76
N GLU A 77 -17.84 12.74 -10.45
CA GLU A 77 -16.88 12.26 -9.47
C GLU A 77 -16.99 10.73 -9.42
N PRO A 78 -15.93 9.99 -9.78
CA PRO A 78 -15.94 8.55 -9.68
C PRO A 78 -16.13 8.16 -8.21
N LYS A 79 -17.17 7.37 -7.93
CA LYS A 79 -17.40 6.81 -6.61
C LYS A 79 -16.45 5.63 -6.41
N TYR A 80 -15.76 5.61 -5.27
CA TYR A 80 -14.88 4.51 -4.89
C TYR A 80 -15.41 3.78 -3.65
N VAL A 81 -15.25 2.46 -3.62
CA VAL A 81 -15.34 1.68 -2.38
C VAL A 81 -14.00 1.80 -1.67
N PRO A 82 -13.93 2.40 -0.46
CA PRO A 82 -12.67 2.57 0.25
C PRO A 82 -12.09 1.22 0.69
N LEU A 83 -10.76 1.18 0.81
CA LEU A 83 -10.06 0.03 1.37
C LEU A 83 -10.24 -0.03 2.91
N GLN A 84 -10.13 -1.23 3.46
CA GLN A 84 -10.23 -1.46 4.91
C GLN A 84 -9.07 -0.83 5.71
N PRO A 85 -7.78 -0.95 5.29
CA PRO A 85 -6.66 -0.46 6.09
C PRO A 85 -6.60 1.06 6.14
N LYS A 86 -6.09 1.61 7.24
CA LYS A 86 -5.86 3.04 7.42
C LYS A 86 -4.37 3.34 7.57
N GLU A 87 -4.00 4.59 7.32
CA GLU A 87 -2.63 5.06 7.57
C GLU A 87 -2.26 4.85 9.05
N GLY A 88 -1.11 4.24 9.30
CA GLY A 88 -0.63 3.87 10.63
C GLY A 88 -0.89 2.43 11.06
N ASP A 89 -1.73 1.67 10.34
CA ASP A 89 -1.99 0.26 10.67
C ASP A 89 -0.76 -0.63 10.41
N GLN A 90 -0.69 -1.77 11.12
CA GLN A 90 0.26 -2.83 10.79
C GLN A 90 -0.38 -3.83 9.82
N ALA A 91 0.33 -4.11 8.73
CA ALA A 91 -0.11 -5.05 7.72
C ALA A 91 0.87 -6.22 7.58
N VAL A 92 0.31 -7.40 7.37
CA VAL A 92 1.04 -8.62 7.01
C VAL A 92 0.84 -8.85 5.52
N TYR A 93 1.91 -8.96 4.75
CA TYR A 93 1.86 -9.08 3.30
C TYR A 93 2.90 -10.08 2.78
N LEU A 94 2.71 -10.55 1.56
CA LEU A 94 3.65 -11.47 0.91
C LEU A 94 4.70 -10.65 0.15
N GLN A 95 5.99 -10.92 0.40
CA GLN A 95 7.07 -10.22 -0.28
C GLN A 95 7.01 -10.44 -1.80
N ASN A 96 6.66 -11.65 -2.24
CA ASN A 96 6.59 -12.01 -3.65
C ASN A 96 5.45 -11.32 -4.43
N SER A 97 4.45 -10.78 -3.72
CA SER A 97 3.32 -10.08 -4.32
C SER A 97 3.45 -8.56 -4.19
N ALA A 98 4.49 -8.09 -3.50
CA ALA A 98 4.79 -6.68 -3.35
C ALA A 98 5.72 -6.21 -4.46
N ILE A 99 5.62 -4.92 -4.78
CA ILE A 99 6.53 -4.23 -5.69
C ILE A 99 7.37 -3.28 -4.85
N GLU A 100 8.69 -3.46 -4.90
CA GLU A 100 9.63 -2.50 -4.30
C GLU A 100 9.71 -1.26 -5.19
N ILE A 101 9.53 -0.09 -4.56
CA ILE A 101 9.67 1.21 -5.20
C ILE A 101 10.91 1.93 -4.71
#